data_AF-Q6UD39-F1
#
_entry.id   AF-Q6UD39-F1
#
_cell.length_a   1.000
_cell.length_b   1.000
_cell.length_c   1.000
_cell.angle_alpha   90.00
_cell.angle_beta   90.00
_cell.angle_gamma   90.00
#
_symmetry.space_group_name_H-M   'P 1'
#
loop_
_entity.id
_entity.type
_entity.pdbx_description
1 polymer ?
#
loop_
_entity_poly.entity_id
_entity_poly.type
_entity_poly.pdbx_seq_one_letter_code
_entity_poly.pdbx_strand_id
1 'polypeptide(L)'
;MAKITGYGFWIDIKSLKGADKRNWIICCIASGIAGGIAGWFSVSLSPSGVEAFGSMENQNYIWLAVTEIVLIYIAAYTYIQVLKNQDILFQKYNDMVMIGGALGFFLLGIPIAILAPLISYEVHFADLFLCFCVGACINSFRFYKTYIQ
;
A
#
# COMPACT_ATOMS: atom_id res chain seq x y z
N MET A 1 15.84 -11.02 12.59
CA MET A 1 15.68 -9.59 12.30
C MET A 1 15.49 -9.43 10.81
N ALA A 2 14.54 -8.59 10.42
CA ALA A 2 14.26 -8.29 9.02
C ALA A 2 15.50 -7.69 8.34
N LYS A 3 15.96 -8.32 7.26
CA LYS A 3 17.03 -7.80 6.42
C LYS A 3 16.43 -7.05 5.25
N ILE A 4 16.74 -5.76 5.16
CA ILE A 4 16.36 -4.91 4.04
C ILE A 4 17.31 -5.21 2.86
N THR A 5 16.75 -5.38 1.68
CA THR A 5 17.45 -5.79 0.45
C THR A 5 16.94 -5.02 -0.77
N GLY A 6 17.57 -5.27 -1.93
CA GLY A 6 17.20 -4.65 -3.20
C GLY A 6 17.11 -3.13 -3.13
N TYR A 7 18.21 -2.48 -2.75
CA TYR A 7 18.33 -1.01 -2.68
C TYR A 7 17.33 -0.32 -1.73
N GLY A 8 16.85 -1.04 -0.72
CA GLY A 8 15.88 -0.53 0.25
C GLY A 8 14.45 -1.01 -0.02
N PHE A 9 14.13 -1.45 -1.24
CA PHE A 9 12.75 -1.69 -1.66
C PHE A 9 12.13 -2.99 -1.12
N TRP A 10 12.95 -3.92 -0.62
CA TRP A 10 12.48 -5.26 -0.29
C TRP A 10 12.94 -5.69 1.10
N ILE A 11 12.17 -6.60 1.69
CA ILE A 11 12.61 -7.36 2.86
C ILE A 11 12.91 -8.79 2.41
N ASP A 12 14.08 -9.30 2.80
CA ASP A 12 14.38 -10.72 2.60
C ASP A 12 13.52 -11.57 3.54
N ILE A 13 12.48 -12.21 3.00
CA ILE A 13 11.55 -13.05 3.77
C ILE A 13 12.30 -14.19 4.50
N LYS A 14 13.45 -14.65 3.98
CA LYS A 14 14.25 -15.70 4.64
C LYS A 14 14.92 -15.22 5.92
N SER A 15 15.08 -13.91 6.10
CA SER A 15 15.64 -13.30 7.31
C SER A 15 14.66 -13.29 8.50
N LEU A 16 13.35 -13.37 8.22
CA LEU A 16 12.30 -13.44 9.24
C LEU A 16 12.17 -14.88 9.77
N LYS A 17 11.82 -15.01 11.05
CA LYS A 17 11.68 -16.32 11.73
C LYS A 17 10.39 -16.40 12.52
N GLY A 18 9.90 -17.62 12.75
CA GLY A 18 8.76 -17.90 13.62
C GLY A 18 7.51 -17.07 13.28
N ALA A 19 6.93 -16.44 14.31
CA ALA A 19 5.71 -15.66 14.20
C ALA A 19 5.86 -14.46 13.25
N ASP A 20 7.01 -13.78 13.23
CA ASP A 20 7.21 -12.61 12.38
C ASP A 20 7.17 -12.97 10.89
N LYS A 21 7.77 -14.10 10.51
CA LYS A 21 7.70 -14.59 9.12
C LYS A 21 6.27 -14.90 8.71
N ARG A 22 5.52 -15.58 9.56
CA ARG A 22 4.11 -15.90 9.31
C ARG A 22 3.28 -14.63 9.18
N ASN A 23 3.41 -13.71 10.14
CA ASN A 23 2.66 -12.45 10.15
C ASN A 23 3.00 -11.57 8.94
N TRP A 24 4.28 -11.53 8.53
CA TRP A 24 4.69 -10.81 7.32
C TRP A 24 4.04 -11.39 6.05
N ILE A 25 4.02 -12.72 5.91
CA ILE A 25 3.37 -13.37 4.77
C ILE A 25 1.86 -13.11 4.77
N ILE A 26 1.20 -13.23 5.94
CA ILE A 26 -0.23 -12.90 6.07
C ILE A 26 -0.48 -11.44 5.69
N CYS A 27 0.36 -10.52 6.16
CA CYS A 27 0.27 -9.11 5.81
C CYS A 27 0.33 -8.92 4.29
N CYS A 28 1.32 -9.49 3.60
CA CYS A 28 1.47 -9.36 2.15
C CYS A 28 0.30 -9.98 1.38
N ILE A 29 -0.20 -11.14 1.80
CA ILE A 29 -1.34 -11.78 1.15
C ILE A 29 -2.61 -10.95 1.36
N ALA A 30 -2.89 -10.54 2.60
CA ALA A 30 -4.07 -9.76 2.93
C ALA A 30 -4.07 -8.40 2.23
N SER A 31 -2.93 -7.70 2.20
CA SER A 31 -2.82 -6.43 1.48
C SER A 31 -2.91 -6.61 -0.04
N GLY A 32 -2.33 -7.69 -0.59
CA GLY A 32 -2.44 -8.00 -2.01
C GLY A 32 -3.88 -8.29 -2.45
N ILE A 33 -4.63 -9.07 -1.68
CA ILE A 33 -6.05 -9.35 -1.97
C ILE A 33 -6.88 -8.08 -1.79
N ALA A 34 -6.69 -7.31 -0.71
CA ALA A 34 -7.39 -6.05 -0.50
C ALA A 34 -7.14 -5.07 -1.66
N GLY A 35 -5.88 -4.91 -2.09
CA GLY A 35 -5.55 -4.08 -3.26
C GLY A 35 -6.16 -4.59 -4.56
N GLY A 36 -6.28 -5.91 -4.73
CA GLY A 36 -7.00 -6.51 -5.84
C GLY A 36 -8.49 -6.15 -5.85
N ILE A 37 -9.15 -6.18 -4.69
CA ILE A 37 -10.55 -5.75 -4.54
C ILE A 37 -10.70 -4.25 -4.82
N ALA A 38 -9.81 -3.41 -4.30
CA ALA A 38 -9.80 -1.97 -4.57
C ALA A 38 -9.66 -1.67 -6.08
N GLY A 39 -8.76 -2.38 -6.75
CA GLY A 39 -8.61 -2.31 -8.21
C GLY A 39 -9.85 -2.77 -8.96
N TRP A 40 -10.48 -3.86 -8.51
CA TRP A 40 -11.76 -4.33 -9.05
C TRP A 40 -12.86 -3.29 -8.91
N PHE A 41 -13.02 -2.66 -7.74
CA PHE A 41 -13.99 -1.58 -7.54
C PHE A 41 -13.73 -0.37 -8.45
N SER A 42 -12.46 -0.02 -8.66
CA SER A 42 -12.10 1.09 -9.56
C SER A 42 -12.56 0.82 -11.00
N VAL A 43 -12.52 -0.43 -11.46
CA VAL A 43 -12.97 -0.81 -12.80
C VAL A 43 -14.48 -1.04 -12.86
N SER A 44 -15.02 -1.86 -11.95
CA SER A 44 -16.42 -2.32 -11.98
C SER A 44 -17.45 -1.26 -11.63
N LEU A 45 -17.06 -0.18 -10.94
CA LEU A 45 -17.93 0.96 -10.61
C LEU A 45 -17.77 2.15 -11.55
N SER A 46 -16.83 2.08 -12.49
CA SER A 46 -16.74 3.09 -13.56
C SER A 46 -17.98 3.05 -14.46
N PRO A 47 -18.30 4.12 -15.22
CA PRO A 47 -19.47 4.13 -16.09
C PRO A 47 -19.53 2.93 -17.06
N SER A 48 -18.41 2.61 -17.72
CA SER A 48 -18.30 1.44 -18.61
C SER A 48 -18.30 0.12 -17.83
N GLY A 49 -17.78 0.12 -16.60
CA GLY A 49 -17.85 -1.02 -15.69
C GLY A 49 -19.28 -1.36 -15.29
N VAL A 50 -20.10 -0.37 -14.98
CA VAL A 50 -21.51 -0.58 -14.62
C VAL A 50 -22.31 -1.13 -15.79
N GLU A 51 -22.02 -0.70 -17.02
CA GLU A 51 -22.62 -1.29 -18.23
C GLU A 51 -22.24 -2.77 -18.40
N ALA A 52 -20.99 -3.13 -18.12
CA ALA A 52 -20.47 -4.49 -18.32
C ALA A 52 -20.80 -5.46 -17.17
N PHE A 53 -20.80 -4.98 -15.93
CA PHE A 53 -20.88 -5.79 -14.70
C PHE A 53 -22.15 -5.54 -13.88
N GLY A 54 -23.00 -4.58 -14.29
CA GLY A 54 -24.21 -4.18 -13.57
C GLY A 54 -23.94 -3.15 -12.46
N SER A 55 -25.01 -2.65 -11.84
CA SER A 55 -24.91 -1.72 -10.71
C SER A 55 -24.36 -2.40 -9.45
N MET A 56 -24.05 -1.61 -8.41
CA MET A 56 -23.60 -2.12 -7.11
C MET A 56 -24.55 -3.15 -6.49
N GLU A 57 -25.85 -3.04 -6.75
CA GLU A 57 -26.87 -3.99 -6.26
C GLU A 57 -26.79 -5.35 -6.97
N ASN A 58 -26.34 -5.35 -8.22
CA ASN A 58 -26.18 -6.54 -9.04
C ASN A 58 -24.83 -7.24 -8.77
N GLN A 59 -23.87 -6.49 -8.23
CA GLN A 59 -22.57 -7.00 -7.85
C GLN A 59 -22.61 -7.45 -6.37
N ASN A 60 -21.82 -8.46 -5.97
CA ASN A 60 -21.64 -8.83 -4.56
C ASN A 60 -20.86 -7.75 -3.76
N TYR A 61 -21.13 -6.48 -4.05
CA TYR A 61 -20.36 -5.31 -3.65
C TYR A 61 -20.21 -5.23 -2.13
N ILE A 62 -21.32 -5.35 -1.39
CA ILE A 62 -21.30 -5.26 0.08
C ILE A 62 -20.37 -6.32 0.69
N TRP A 63 -20.37 -7.54 0.15
CA TRP A 63 -19.53 -8.64 0.63
C TRP A 63 -18.05 -8.42 0.29
N LEU A 64 -17.77 -7.94 -0.92
CA LEU A 64 -16.41 -7.58 -1.32
C LEU A 64 -15.87 -6.41 -0.49
N ALA A 65 -16.68 -5.40 -0.20
CA ALA A 65 -16.28 -4.24 0.60
C ALA A 65 -16.00 -4.63 2.05
N VAL A 66 -16.88 -5.43 2.67
CA VAL A 66 -16.64 -5.98 4.01
C VAL A 66 -15.38 -6.85 4.02
N THR A 67 -15.17 -7.67 3.00
CA THR A 67 -13.97 -8.51 2.88
C THR A 67 -12.71 -7.67 2.77
N GLU A 68 -12.71 -6.63 1.93
CA GLU A 68 -11.60 -5.70 1.78
C GLU A 68 -11.25 -5.03 3.12
N ILE A 69 -12.26 -4.49 3.83
CA ILE A 69 -12.07 -3.85 5.14
C ILE A 69 -11.45 -4.83 6.14
N VAL A 70 -11.96 -6.06 6.23
CA VAL A 70 -11.42 -7.10 7.12
C VAL A 70 -9.97 -7.43 6.76
N LEU A 71 -9.65 -7.56 5.47
CA LEU A 71 -8.29 -7.83 4.99
C LEU A 71 -7.33 -6.68 5.31
N ILE A 72 -7.77 -5.43 5.18
CA ILE A 72 -6.98 -4.24 5.59
C ILE A 72 -6.65 -4.31 7.09
N TYR A 73 -7.63 -4.63 7.94
CA TYR A 73 -7.38 -4.76 9.38
C TYR A 73 -6.44 -5.92 9.71
N ILE A 74 -6.57 -7.06 9.02
CA ILE A 74 -5.65 -8.20 9.17
C ILE A 74 -4.23 -7.79 8.77
N ALA A 75 -4.08 -7.12 7.63
CA ALA A 75 -2.79 -6.65 7.14
C ALA A 75 -2.15 -5.67 8.14
N ALA A 76 -2.90 -4.65 8.57
CA ALA A 76 -2.42 -3.67 9.54
C ALA A 76 -2.02 -4.32 10.88
N TYR A 77 -2.86 -5.20 11.42
CA TYR A 77 -2.56 -5.89 12.68
C TYR A 77 -1.29 -6.73 12.57
N THR A 78 -1.20 -7.59 11.54
CA THR A 78 -0.05 -8.48 11.37
C THR A 78 1.24 -7.70 11.07
N TYR A 79 1.16 -6.61 10.30
CA TYR A 79 2.28 -5.68 10.09
C TYR A 79 2.80 -5.09 11.41
N ILE A 80 1.90 -4.56 12.24
CA ILE A 80 2.26 -3.96 13.54
C ILE A 80 2.93 -5.00 14.45
N GLN A 81 2.47 -6.26 14.46
CA GLN A 81 3.10 -7.33 15.22
C GLN A 81 4.55 -7.58 14.75
N VAL A 82 4.79 -7.57 13.43
CA VAL A 82 6.15 -7.71 12.90
C VAL A 82 7.02 -6.52 13.31
N LEU A 83 6.52 -5.29 13.10
CA LEU A 83 7.26 -4.05 13.32
C LEU A 83 7.76 -3.92 14.77
N LYS A 84 6.90 -4.22 15.75
CA LYS A 84 7.23 -4.16 17.18
C LYS A 84 8.38 -5.09 17.59
N ASN A 85 8.56 -6.20 16.87
CA ASN A 85 9.58 -7.19 17.15
C ASN A 85 10.90 -6.95 16.38
N GLN A 86 10.93 -5.96 15.48
CA GLN A 86 12.14 -5.64 14.73
C GLN A 86 13.04 -4.63 15.46
N ASP A 87 14.28 -4.52 15.00
CA ASP A 87 15.28 -3.61 15.57
C ASP A 87 15.00 -2.15 15.22
N ILE A 88 15.74 -1.27 15.88
CA ILE A 88 15.70 0.17 15.68
C ILE A 88 15.99 0.52 14.21
N LEU A 89 16.85 -0.24 13.53
CA LEU A 89 17.20 0.02 12.14
C LEU A 89 15.98 -0.20 11.22
N PHE A 90 15.24 -1.29 11.41
CA PHE A 90 14.02 -1.58 10.67
C PHE A 90 12.87 -0.62 11.02
N GLN A 91 12.71 -0.27 12.30
CA GLN A 91 11.71 0.72 12.71
C GLN A 91 11.99 2.08 12.05
N LYS A 92 13.26 2.50 12.03
CA LYS A 92 13.69 3.71 11.34
C LYS A 92 13.46 3.64 9.82
N TYR A 93 13.71 2.49 9.21
CA TYR A 93 13.37 2.25 7.81
C TYR A 93 11.87 2.47 7.56
N ASN A 94 11.02 1.82 8.36
CA ASN A 94 9.57 2.00 8.28
C ASN A 94 9.18 3.48 8.38
N ASP A 95 9.70 4.20 9.38
CA ASP A 95 9.35 5.61 9.60
C ASP A 95 9.75 6.47 8.41
N MET A 96 10.96 6.27 7.87
CA MET A 96 11.42 6.99 6.69
C MET A 96 10.57 6.70 5.45
N VAL A 97 10.20 5.44 5.23
CA VAL A 97 9.35 5.04 4.10
C VAL A 97 7.95 5.64 4.24
N MET A 98 7.34 5.59 5.43
CA MET A 98 6.02 6.16 5.70
C MET A 98 6.00 7.69 5.56
N ILE A 99 7.01 8.39 6.10
CA ILE A 99 7.18 9.83 5.90
C ILE A 99 7.37 10.15 4.42
N GLY A 100 8.15 9.33 3.71
CA GLY A 100 8.36 9.48 2.28
C GLY A 100 7.05 9.37 1.51
N GLY A 101 6.24 8.37 1.83
CA GLY A 101 4.94 8.20 1.19
C GLY A 101 3.99 9.35 1.48
N ALA A 102 3.92 9.81 2.73
CA ALA A 102 3.12 10.98 3.08
C ALA A 102 3.57 12.23 2.30
N LEU A 103 4.89 12.46 2.18
CA LEU A 103 5.44 13.54 1.37
C LEU A 103 5.12 13.37 -0.13
N GLY A 104 5.17 12.15 -0.66
CA GLY A 104 4.76 11.86 -2.04
C GLY A 104 3.29 12.20 -2.29
N PHE A 105 2.41 11.83 -1.36
CA PHE A 105 1.00 12.23 -1.40
C PHE A 105 0.84 13.76 -1.35
N PHE A 106 1.52 14.46 -0.43
CA PHE A 106 1.40 15.91 -0.29
C PHE A 106 1.98 16.69 -1.47
N LEU A 107 3.14 16.28 -1.98
CA LEU A 107 3.89 17.02 -2.98
C LEU A 107 3.50 16.64 -4.42
N LEU A 108 2.91 15.47 -4.64
CA LEU A 108 2.48 15.00 -5.96
C LEU A 108 0.97 14.79 -6.02
N GLY A 109 0.41 14.04 -5.06
CA GLY A 109 -1.01 13.68 -5.04
C GLY A 109 -1.94 14.87 -4.91
N ILE A 110 -1.70 15.77 -3.95
CA ILE A 110 -2.51 16.98 -3.77
C ILE A 110 -2.44 17.90 -5.00
N PRO A 111 -1.26 18.25 -5.55
CA PRO A 111 -1.19 19.05 -6.77
C PRO A 111 -1.92 18.42 -7.95
N ILE A 112 -1.81 17.10 -8.15
CA ILE A 112 -2.57 16.40 -9.20
C ILE A 112 -4.07 16.55 -8.97
N ALA A 113 -4.56 16.34 -7.75
CA ALA A 113 -5.97 16.51 -7.42
C ALA A 113 -6.48 17.94 -7.65
N ILE A 114 -5.66 18.96 -7.35
CA ILE A 114 -6.00 20.38 -7.59
C ILE A 114 -6.05 20.69 -9.09
N LEU A 115 -5.13 20.14 -9.88
CA LEU A 115 -5.01 20.43 -11.32
C LEU A 115 -5.95 19.59 -12.18
N ALA A 116 -6.41 18.44 -11.68
CA ALA A 116 -7.24 17.49 -12.44
C ALA A 116 -8.49 18.11 -13.08
N PRO A 117 -9.26 19.00 -12.40
CA PRO A 117 -10.41 19.66 -13.03
C PRO A 117 -10.03 20.54 -14.23
N LEU A 118 -8.82 21.12 -14.24
CA LEU A 118 -8.35 22.00 -15.33
C LEU A 118 -8.08 21.22 -16.62
N ILE A 119 -7.88 19.90 -16.52
CA ILE A 119 -7.59 19.01 -17.65
C ILE A 119 -8.69 17.96 -17.86
N SER A 120 -9.86 18.12 -17.21
CA SER A 120 -10.97 17.16 -17.25
C SER A 120 -10.54 15.73 -16.89
N TYR A 121 -9.60 15.60 -15.95
CA TYR A 121 -9.16 14.32 -15.40
C TYR A 121 -9.90 14.02 -14.10
N GLU A 122 -10.29 12.76 -13.91
CA GLU A 122 -10.92 12.29 -12.67
C GLU A 122 -9.87 11.61 -11.80
N VAL A 123 -9.68 12.11 -10.57
CA VAL A 123 -8.71 11.56 -9.63
C VAL A 123 -9.32 10.41 -8.87
N HIS A 124 -8.66 9.26 -8.93
CA HIS A 124 -9.03 8.05 -8.23
C HIS A 124 -8.11 7.83 -7.03
N PHE A 125 -8.54 6.98 -6.09
CA PHE A 125 -7.70 6.58 -4.97
C PHE A 125 -6.35 6.00 -5.42
N ALA A 126 -6.34 5.24 -6.53
CA ALA A 126 -5.12 4.66 -7.08
C ALA A 126 -4.07 5.71 -7.47
N ASP A 127 -4.48 6.87 -8.00
CA ASP A 127 -3.56 7.94 -8.41
C ASP A 127 -2.87 8.55 -7.18
N LEU A 128 -3.64 8.77 -6.12
CA LEU A 128 -3.16 9.28 -4.85
C LEU A 128 -2.24 8.26 -4.15
N PHE A 129 -2.61 6.98 -4.19
CA PHE A 129 -1.81 5.90 -3.63
C PHE A 129 -0.50 5.71 -4.39
N LEU A 130 -0.49 5.85 -5.72
CA LEU A 130 0.75 5.81 -6.52
C LEU A 130 1.68 6.97 -6.16
N CYS A 131 1.15 8.17 -5.93
CA CYS A 131 1.94 9.30 -5.43
C CYS A 131 2.59 8.99 -4.08
N PHE A 132 1.84 8.33 -3.18
CA PHE A 132 2.41 7.81 -1.94
C PHE A 132 3.52 6.78 -2.22
N CYS A 133 3.30 5.81 -3.10
CA CYS A 133 4.32 4.80 -3.45
C CYS A 133 5.60 5.44 -3.99
N VAL A 134 5.50 6.46 -4.85
CA VAL A 134 6.68 7.18 -5.38
C VAL A 134 7.49 7.80 -4.24
N GLY A 135 6.85 8.52 -3.33
CA GLY A 135 7.53 9.13 -2.18
C GLY A 135 8.14 8.09 -1.24
N ALA A 136 7.42 6.99 -0.99
CA ALA A 136 7.89 5.86 -0.19
C ALA A 136 9.15 5.24 -0.81
N CYS A 137 9.16 5.03 -2.13
CA CYS A 137 10.31 4.53 -2.87
C CYS A 137 11.53 5.47 -2.78
N ILE A 138 11.34 6.78 -2.94
CA ILE A 138 12.45 7.75 -2.84
C ILE A 138 13.13 7.67 -1.47
N ASN A 139 12.34 7.67 -0.38
CA ASN A 139 12.92 7.59 0.96
C ASN A 139 13.47 6.20 1.29
N SER A 140 12.89 5.14 0.74
CA SER A 140 13.42 3.79 0.84
C SER A 140 14.83 3.69 0.25
N PHE A 141 15.01 4.26 -0.95
CA PHE A 141 16.33 4.34 -1.60
C PHE A 141 17.31 5.22 -0.82
N ARG A 142 16.85 6.37 -0.32
CA ARG A 142 17.64 7.26 0.53
C ARG A 142 18.09 6.54 1.82
N PHE A 143 17.22 5.76 2.45
CA PHE A 143 17.57 4.95 3.62
C PHE A 143 18.71 3.98 3.27
N TYR A 144 18.58 3.25 2.16
CA TYR A 144 19.63 2.33 1.70
C TYR A 144 20.98 3.04 1.54
N LYS A 145 20.99 4.21 0.91
CA LYS A 145 22.20 5.03 0.71
C LYS A 145 22.80 5.63 1.98
N THR A 146 22.02 5.73 3.06
CA THR A 146 22.44 6.40 4.29
C THR A 146 22.83 5.41 5.38
N TYR A 147 22.18 4.24 5.43
CA TYR A 147 22.28 3.32 6.56
C TYR A 147 22.70 1.89 6.19
N ILE A 148 22.73 1.54 4.90
CA ILE A 148 23.11 0.19 4.44
C ILE A 148 24.39 0.22 3.61
N GLN A 149 24.45 1.12 2.61
CA GLN A 149 25.65 1.37 1.80
C GLN A 149 26.54 2.41 2.48
#